data_AF-A0A285SAV7-F1
#
_entry.id   AF-A0A285SAV7-F1
#
_cell.length_a   1.000
_cell.length_b   1.000
_cell.length_c   1.000
_cell.angle_alpha   90.00
_cell.angle_beta   90.00
_cell.angle_gamma   90.00
#
_symmetry.space_group_name_H-M   'P 1'
#
loop_
_entity.id
_entity.type
_entity.pdbx_description
1 polymer ?
#
loop_
_entity_poly.entity_id
_entity_poly.type
_entity_poly.pdbx_seq_one_letter_code
_entity_poly.pdbx_strand_id
1 'polypeptide(L)'
;MANRQERRAGRASGTLDTTGFLQVAGKFIDVANRENRKIPATDLQMAFLWAAARYNAHVAKAVVGVEDHEDFVTQMVESYREMLRQNLADPELDPPAGSA
;
A
#
# COMPACT_ATOMS: atom_id res chain seq x y z
N MET A 1 14.27 10.35 21.27
CA MET A 1 15.20 10.17 20.13
C MET A 1 15.52 8.68 20.03
N ALA A 2 14.92 7.94 19.08
CA ALA A 2 15.13 6.49 18.99
C ALA A 2 16.58 6.16 18.61
N ASN A 3 17.19 5.24 19.36
CA ASN A 3 18.62 4.95 19.28
C ASN A 3 18.93 4.32 17.90
N ARG A 4 20.04 4.73 17.28
CA ARG A 4 20.47 4.24 15.95
C ARG A 4 20.59 2.72 15.89
N GLN A 5 20.83 2.07 17.03
CA GLN A 5 20.84 0.62 17.18
C GLN A 5 19.44 -0.01 17.07
N GLU A 6 18.39 0.59 17.63
CA GLU A 6 17.01 0.08 17.55
C GLU A 6 16.50 0.10 16.09
N ARG A 7 16.80 1.18 15.36
CA ARG A 7 16.47 1.29 13.92
C ARG A 7 17.20 0.26 13.05
N ARG A 8 18.42 -0.14 13.45
CA ARG A 8 19.19 -1.18 12.74
C ARG A 8 18.70 -2.58 13.09
N ALA A 9 18.32 -2.82 14.34
CA ALA A 9 17.76 -4.09 14.79
C ALA A 9 16.39 -4.37 14.14
N GLY A 10 15.50 -3.38 14.02
CA GLY A 10 14.23 -3.52 13.30
C GLY A 10 14.40 -3.85 11.81
N ARG A 11 15.43 -3.27 11.17
CA ARG A 11 15.82 -3.63 9.79
C ARG A 11 16.32 -5.07 9.66
N ALA A 12 16.99 -5.58 10.69
CA ALA A 12 17.52 -6.95 10.71
C ALA A 12 16.45 -7.99 11.07
N SER A 13 15.38 -7.62 11.78
CA SER A 13 14.23 -8.49 12.09
C SER A 13 13.20 -8.58 10.96
N GLY A 14 13.36 -7.81 9.88
CA GLY A 14 12.39 -7.76 8.78
C GLY A 14 11.09 -7.02 9.11
N THR A 15 11.02 -6.36 10.27
CA THR A 15 9.85 -5.57 10.69
C THR A 15 9.93 -4.17 10.09
N LEU A 16 8.92 -3.77 9.34
CA LEU A 16 8.86 -2.43 8.74
C LEU A 16 8.39 -1.41 9.79
N ASP A 17 9.24 -0.45 10.16
CA ASP A 17 8.80 0.78 10.80
C ASP A 17 8.06 1.67 9.77
N THR A 18 7.43 2.77 10.21
CA THR A 18 6.66 3.66 9.32
C THR A 18 7.48 4.13 8.12
N THR A 19 8.76 4.47 8.33
CA THR A 19 9.64 4.92 7.23
C THR A 19 9.92 3.78 6.25
N GLY A 20 10.24 2.59 6.76
CA GLY A 20 10.46 1.40 5.95
C GLY A 20 9.22 0.99 5.17
N PHE A 21 8.04 1.08 5.78
CA PHE A 21 6.76 0.83 5.13
C PHE A 21 6.55 1.77 3.94
N LEU A 22 6.68 3.09 4.16
CA LEU A 22 6.49 4.08 3.09
C LEU A 22 7.53 3.92 1.97
N GLN A 23 8.77 3.57 2.30
CA GLN A 23 9.80 3.28 1.29
C GLN A 23 9.47 2.05 0.44
N VAL A 24 8.89 1.01 1.04
CA VAL A 24 8.47 -0.19 0.30
C VAL A 24 7.22 0.11 -0.53
N ALA A 25 6.23 0.82 0.03
CA ALA A 25 5.05 1.28 -0.69
C ALA A 25 5.43 2.11 -1.92
N GLY A 26 6.38 3.04 -1.77
CA GLY A 26 6.91 3.85 -2.87
C GLY A 26 7.47 3.03 -4.04
N LYS A 27 8.07 1.86 -3.78
CA LYS A 27 8.55 0.98 -4.86
C LYS A 27 7.41 0.42 -5.71
N PHE A 28 6.25 0.14 -5.13
CA PHE A 28 5.07 -0.29 -5.90
C PHE A 28 4.52 0.86 -6.74
N ILE A 29 4.53 2.09 -6.20
CA ILE A 29 4.15 3.30 -6.94
C ILE A 29 5.13 3.56 -8.09
N ASP A 30 6.42 3.36 -7.90
CA ASP A 30 7.41 3.49 -8.98
C ASP A 30 7.15 2.52 -10.13
N VAL A 31 6.73 1.29 -9.84
CA VAL A 31 6.30 0.33 -10.86
C VAL A 31 5.04 0.84 -11.57
N ALA A 32 4.06 1.35 -10.83
CA ALA A 32 2.86 1.99 -11.39
C ALA A 32 3.24 3.08 -12.39
N ASN A 33 4.10 4.01 -11.97
CA ASN A 33 4.50 5.17 -12.76
C ASN A 33 5.26 4.78 -14.03
N ARG A 34 5.92 3.62 -14.05
CA ARG A 34 6.55 3.09 -15.27
C ARG A 34 5.50 2.58 -16.26
N GLU A 35 4.50 1.84 -15.78
CA GLU A 35 3.43 1.29 -16.63
C GLU A 35 2.46 2.38 -17.12
N ASN A 36 2.21 3.41 -16.30
CA ASN A 36 1.34 4.54 -16.64
C ASN A 36 1.82 5.34 -17.87
N ARG A 37 3.09 5.16 -18.28
CA ARG A 37 3.62 5.74 -19.53
C ARG A 37 2.97 5.15 -20.79
N LYS A 38 2.34 3.98 -20.67
CA LYS A 38 1.74 3.22 -21.77
C LYS A 38 0.27 2.87 -21.54
N ILE A 39 -0.13 2.75 -20.28
CA ILE A 39 -1.47 2.32 -19.87
C ILE A 39 -2.17 3.51 -19.22
N PRO A 40 -3.44 3.81 -19.55
CA PRO A 40 -4.20 4.85 -18.87
C PRO A 40 -4.25 4.63 -17.36
N ALA A 41 -4.07 5.70 -16.58
CA ALA A 41 -4.08 5.64 -15.12
C ALA A 41 -5.36 5.01 -14.55
N THR A 42 -6.51 5.21 -15.22
CA THR A 42 -7.81 4.66 -14.84
C THR A 42 -7.88 3.13 -14.94
N ASP A 43 -7.17 2.54 -15.91
CA ASP A 43 -7.07 1.08 -16.05
C ASP A 43 -6.01 0.54 -15.10
N LEU A 44 -4.90 1.27 -14.95
CA LEU A 44 -3.81 0.88 -14.08
C LEU A 44 -4.24 0.85 -12.60
N GLN A 45 -5.05 1.80 -12.13
CA GLN A 45 -5.56 1.76 -10.75
C GLN A 45 -6.39 0.49 -10.47
N MET A 46 -7.16 0.01 -11.46
CA MET A 46 -7.95 -1.21 -11.32
C MET A 46 -7.06 -2.46 -11.31
N ALA A 47 -5.99 -2.46 -12.12
CA ALA A 47 -4.97 -3.50 -12.06
C ALA A 47 -4.26 -3.55 -10.70
N PHE A 48 -3.96 -2.38 -10.10
CA PHE A 48 -3.40 -2.29 -8.74
C PHE A 48 -4.35 -2.88 -7.69
N LEU A 49 -5.62 -2.51 -7.75
CA LEU A 49 -6.62 -3.01 -6.80
C LEU A 49 -6.74 -4.54 -6.87
N TRP A 50 -6.77 -5.10 -8.08
CA TRP A 50 -6.80 -6.54 -8.27
C TRP A 50 -5.52 -7.23 -7.77
N ALA A 51 -4.35 -6.66 -8.06
CA ALA A 51 -3.06 -7.20 -7.62
C ALA A 51 -2.94 -7.21 -6.09
N ALA A 52 -3.37 -6.12 -5.43
CA ALA A 52 -3.43 -6.03 -3.97
C ALA A 52 -4.36 -7.12 -3.39
N ALA A 53 -5.57 -7.28 -3.95
CA ALA A 53 -6.51 -8.31 -3.52
C ALA A 53 -5.90 -9.73 -3.64
N ARG A 54 -5.20 -10.02 -4.75
CA ARG A 54 -4.55 -11.32 -4.96
C ARG A 54 -3.43 -11.57 -3.96
N TYR A 55 -2.60 -10.57 -3.67
CA TYR A 55 -1.53 -10.70 -2.68
C TYR A 55 -2.11 -10.89 -1.27
N ASN A 56 -3.11 -10.11 -0.89
CA ASN A 56 -3.79 -10.23 0.41
C ASN A 56 -4.43 -11.61 0.58
N ALA A 57 -5.07 -12.15 -0.46
CA ALA A 57 -5.62 -13.51 -0.43
C ALA A 57 -4.53 -14.59 -0.28
N HIS A 58 -3.37 -14.41 -0.91
CA HIS A 58 -2.23 -15.31 -0.70
C HIS A 58 -1.74 -15.26 0.76
N VAL A 59 -1.60 -14.07 1.33
CA VAL A 59 -1.19 -13.90 2.74
C VAL A 59 -2.20 -14.57 3.68
N ALA A 60 -3.49 -14.31 3.50
CA ALA A 60 -4.53 -14.91 4.33
C ALA A 60 -4.48 -16.44 4.29
N LYS A 61 -4.40 -17.03 3.09
CA LYS A 61 -4.49 -18.49 2.91
C LYS A 61 -3.20 -19.24 3.20
N ALA A 62 -2.07 -18.73 2.73
CA ALA A 62 -0.82 -19.48 2.69
C ALA A 62 0.18 -19.06 3.76
N VAL A 63 0.08 -17.84 4.29
CA VAL A 63 1.04 -17.31 5.27
C VAL A 63 0.44 -17.32 6.67
N VAL A 64 -0.79 -16.79 6.81
CA VAL A 64 -1.46 -16.66 8.12
C VAL A 64 -2.32 -17.88 8.42
N GLY A 65 -2.96 -18.49 7.41
CA GLY A 65 -3.87 -19.60 7.60
C GLY A 65 -5.19 -19.18 8.23
N VAL A 66 -5.77 -18.07 7.75
CA VAL A 66 -7.05 -17.53 8.23
C VAL A 66 -8.16 -18.56 8.01
N GLU A 67 -8.93 -18.86 9.07
CA GLU A 67 -10.06 -19.80 9.01
C GLU A 67 -11.33 -19.15 8.43
N ASP A 68 -11.70 -17.96 8.93
CA ASP A 68 -12.81 -17.17 8.41
C ASP A 68 -12.34 -16.09 7.42
N HIS A 69 -12.54 -16.35 6.13
CA HIS A 69 -12.12 -15.42 5.09
C HIS A 69 -12.97 -14.15 5.01
N GLU A 70 -14.25 -14.17 5.42
CA GLU A 70 -15.13 -13.01 5.30
C GLU A 70 -14.77 -11.94 6.34
N ASP A 71 -14.39 -12.37 7.54
CA ASP A 71 -13.85 -11.46 8.57
C ASP A 71 -12.57 -10.77 8.09
N PHE A 72 -11.65 -11.54 7.47
CA PHE A 72 -10.43 -10.96 6.89
C PHE A 72 -10.72 -10.00 5.73
N VAL A 73 -11.65 -10.35 4.83
CA VAL A 73 -12.09 -9.46 3.75
C VAL A 73 -12.64 -8.15 4.32
N THR A 74 -13.50 -8.24 5.34
CA THR A 74 -14.08 -7.07 6.02
C THR A 74 -12.97 -6.16 6.57
N GLN A 75 -12.02 -6.73 7.31
CA GLN A 75 -10.89 -5.98 7.86
C GLN A 75 -10.04 -5.29 6.78
N MET A 76 -9.77 -5.98 5.66
CA MET A 76 -8.98 -5.42 4.56
C MET A 76 -9.72 -4.29 3.84
N VAL A 77 -11.02 -4.44 3.61
CA VAL A 77 -11.85 -3.40 2.99
C VAL A 77 -11.93 -2.16 3.88
N GLU A 78 -12.10 -2.33 5.19
CA GLU A 78 -12.10 -1.21 6.14
C GLU A 78 -10.75 -0.49 6.19
N SER A 79 -9.64 -1.24 6.22
CA SER A 79 -8.30 -0.69 6.19
C SER A 79 -8.05 0.11 4.90
N TYR A 80 -8.41 -0.45 3.75
CA TYR A 80 -8.29 0.23 2.46
C TYR A 80 -9.14 1.50 2.40
N ARG A 81 -10.39 1.43 2.88
CA ARG A 81 -11.30 2.58 2.92
C ARG A 81 -10.69 3.73 3.71
N GLU A 82 -10.11 3.45 4.87
CA GLU A 82 -9.51 4.47 5.72
C GLU A 82 -8.24 5.05 5.08
N MET A 83 -7.34 4.21 4.57
CA MET A 83 -6.16 4.69 3.84
C MET A 83 -6.53 5.55 2.64
N LEU A 84 -7.54 5.14 1.85
CA LEU A 84 -8.00 5.91 0.70
C LEU A 84 -8.56 7.27 1.12
N ARG A 85 -9.35 7.34 2.19
CA ARG A 85 -9.85 8.60 2.75
C ARG A 85 -8.72 9.53 3.17
N GLN A 86 -7.72 9.00 3.86
CA GLN A 86 -6.56 9.78 4.31
C GLN A 86 -5.76 10.33 3.12
N ASN A 87 -5.50 9.53 2.09
CA ASN A 87 -4.78 9.99 0.90
C ASN A 87 -5.60 10.98 0.07
N LEU A 88 -6.92 10.82 -0.03
CA LEU A 88 -7.79 11.82 -0.70
C LEU A 88 -7.87 13.16 0.04
N ALA A 89 -7.55 13.16 1.34
CA ALA A 89 -7.42 14.38 2.13
C ALA A 89 -6.00 14.97 2.10
N ASP A 90 -5.07 14.35 1.37
CA ASP A 90 -3.69 14.82 1.26
C ASP A 90 -3.58 15.95 0.22
N PRO A 91 -3.25 17.19 0.65
CA PRO A 91 -3.12 18.32 -0.26
C PRO A 91 -1.96 18.17 -1.26
N GLU A 92 -0.99 17.28 -1.02
CA GLU A 92 0.10 17.02 -1.99
C GLU A 92 -0.41 16.32 -3.26
N LEU A 93 -1.60 15.72 -3.23
CA LEU A 93 -2.24 15.09 -4.39
C LEU A 93 -3.18 16.03 -5.16
N ASP A 94 -3.36 17.27 -4.70
CA ASP A 94 -4.18 18.24 -5.42
C ASP A 94 -3.56 18.58 -6.79
N PRO A 95 -4.38 18.79 -7.83
CA PRO A 95 -3.88 19.30 -9.10
C PRO A 95 -3.13 20.61 -8.88
N PRO A 96 -1.99 20.86 -9.57
CA PRO A 96 -1.29 22.12 -9.44
C PRO A 96 -2.25 23.28 -9.76
N ALA A 97 -2.19 24.34 -8.94
CA ALA A 97 -3.07 25.50 -9.09
C ALA A 97 -3.00 26.05 -10.53
N GLY A 98 -4.14 26.05 -11.24
CA GLY A 98 -4.26 26.51 -12.62
C GLY A 98 -4.38 25.41 -13.69
N SER A 99 -4.60 24.15 -13.31
CA SER A 99 -4.78 23.02 -14.24
C SER A 99 -6.22 22.79 -14.71
N ALA A 100 -7.14 23.72 -14.44
CA ALA A 100 -8.57 23.61 -14.78
C ALA A 100 -8.91 24.36 -16.07
#